data_AF-A0A937W1Z2-F1
#
_entry.id   AF-A0A937W1Z2-F1
#
_cell.length_a   1.000
_cell.length_b   1.000
_cell.length_c   1.000
_cell.angle_alpha   90.00
_cell.angle_beta   90.00
_cell.angle_gamma   90.00
#
_symmetry.space_group_name_H-M   'P 1'
#
loop_
_entity.id
_entity.type
_entity.pdbx_description
1 polymer ?
#
loop_
_entity_poly.entity_id
_entity_poly.type
_entity_poly.pdbx_seq_one_letter_code
_entity_poly.pdbx_strand_id
1 'polypeptide(L)'
;MTTGEMMHSSLSPHPLSASRELCLLGRLHRQVVWNSLRSQMRRHYWRLLLLALVTGAFLLGDYVFFSRLLRHMATMPGELGPLLTAQLLNMIFLTFFSMLVFSNTVTSLSTIYLSSDLLVLMSSPLRLTNVFIMKFVQTLLHSSWMVVLFGLPIFMAFGQVQQAPVAYYLWLVPALLPFLVIPAGFGMLGTMLLMRYFPAQQTHKALTVLSVCFMAGLVMLIRLLRPERLVREAPDEMLMQFLDSLKTPDLPLLPSTWAAKALLASSDTTPGDAVWHVALLWGGALLMCGLTVWVASQVYYTGWAGGHTVRRNRPQRSAWPVERVLAPVLRGCTSATRALVIKDYKLFFRDPAQWSQLLLLGALAVIYLFNIQNLPLHTLFLKNFISMVNLGSPGEQ
;
A
#
# COMPACT_ATOMS: atom_id res chain seq x y z
N MET A 1 20.52 51.11 48.23
CA MET A 1 20.82 51.86 46.99
C MET A 1 22.06 51.20 46.41
N THR A 2 22.14 50.63 45.21
CA THR A 2 21.27 50.48 44.03
C THR A 2 22.05 49.56 43.07
N THR A 3 21.38 49.01 42.05
CA THR A 3 21.89 48.22 40.90
C THR A 3 22.23 46.74 41.20
N GLY A 4 21.35 45.75 41.01
CA GLY A 4 20.11 45.74 40.24
C GLY A 4 20.36 45.74 38.73
N GLU A 5 20.05 44.60 38.09
CA GLU A 5 19.78 44.44 36.66
C GLU A 5 20.97 44.40 35.68
N MET A 6 21.12 43.25 35.02
CA MET A 6 21.14 43.07 33.55
C MET A 6 22.00 41.87 33.14
N MET A 7 21.51 40.65 33.41
CA MET A 7 21.94 39.44 32.69
C MET A 7 20.77 38.47 32.53
N HIS A 8 19.59 39.00 32.19
CA HIS A 8 18.45 38.23 31.68
C HIS A 8 18.03 38.76 30.31
N SER A 9 19.00 38.94 29.40
CA SER A 9 18.70 39.26 28.00
C SER A 9 18.52 37.96 27.20
N SER A 10 17.24 37.57 27.08
CA SER A 10 16.66 36.97 25.87
C SER A 10 17.38 35.76 25.25
N LEU A 11 17.25 34.60 25.90
CA LEU A 11 17.04 33.34 25.17
C LEU A 11 15.56 32.97 25.26
N SER A 12 14.69 33.89 24.84
CA SER A 12 13.37 33.47 24.37
C SER A 12 13.63 32.67 23.10
N PRO A 13 13.29 31.37 23.03
CA PRO A 13 13.30 30.68 21.76
C PRO A 13 12.23 31.36 20.91
N HIS A 14 12.63 32.28 20.04
CA HIS A 14 11.72 32.78 19.01
C HIS A 14 11.22 31.54 18.27
N PRO A 15 9.89 31.28 18.26
CA PRO A 15 9.36 30.13 17.56
C PRO A 15 9.82 30.25 16.11
N LEU A 16 10.62 29.29 15.67
CA LEU A 16 11.15 29.27 14.32
C LEU A 16 9.96 29.34 13.35
N SER A 17 10.14 30.01 12.21
CA SER A 17 9.11 29.99 11.18
C SER A 17 8.87 28.54 10.75
N ALA A 18 7.61 28.17 10.47
CA ALA A 18 7.25 26.79 10.16
C ALA A 18 8.11 26.17 9.02
N SER A 19 8.50 27.00 8.05
CA SER A 19 9.41 26.64 6.95
C SER A 19 10.83 26.29 7.43
N ARG A 20 11.37 26.98 8.43
CA ARG A 20 12.71 26.75 8.98
C ARG A 20 12.76 25.45 9.78
N GLU A 21 11.71 25.16 10.56
CA GLU A 21 11.57 23.88 11.28
C GLU A 21 11.57 22.69 10.32
N LEU A 22 10.74 22.74 9.27
CA LEU A 22 10.67 21.69 8.25
C LEU A 22 12.01 21.51 7.52
N CYS A 23 12.70 22.60 7.18
CA CYS A 23 14.01 22.54 6.54
C CYS A 23 15.06 21.89 7.47
N LEU A 24 15.04 22.21 8.77
CA LEU A 24 15.98 21.68 9.74
C LEU A 24 15.76 20.18 9.96
N LEU A 25 14.50 19.74 10.11
CA LEU A 25 14.15 18.31 10.19
C LEU A 25 14.55 17.54 8.93
N GLY A 26 14.29 18.12 7.75
CA GLY A 26 14.67 17.52 6.47
C GLY A 26 16.19 17.37 6.33
N ARG A 27 16.96 18.37 6.75
CA ARG A 27 18.44 18.29 6.78
C ARG A 27 18.92 17.22 7.73
N LEU A 28 18.35 17.12 8.93
CA LEU A 28 18.67 16.10 9.91
C LEU A 28 18.42 14.69 9.37
N HIS A 29 17.24 14.43 8.81
CA HIS A 29 16.93 13.14 8.18
C HIS A 29 17.87 12.82 7.02
N ARG A 30 18.13 13.80 6.14
CA ARG A 30 19.09 13.62 5.04
C ARG A 30 20.48 13.29 5.56
N GLN A 31 20.95 13.93 6.63
CA GLN A 31 22.25 13.65 7.24
C GLN A 31 22.31 12.28 7.88
N VAL A 32 21.26 11.86 8.60
CA VAL A 32 21.18 10.51 9.20
C VAL A 32 21.22 9.44 8.12
N VAL A 33 20.41 9.59 7.05
CA VAL A 33 20.39 8.68 5.90
C VAL A 33 21.73 8.67 5.17
N TRP A 34 22.34 9.84 4.97
CA TRP A 34 23.64 9.93 4.31
C TRP A 34 24.76 9.28 5.13
N ASN A 35 24.77 9.52 6.44
CA ASN A 35 25.77 8.94 7.34
C ASN A 35 25.58 7.43 7.48
N SER A 36 24.33 6.94 7.53
CA SER A 36 24.04 5.51 7.57
C SER A 36 24.48 4.84 6.27
N LEU A 37 24.13 5.39 5.11
CA LEU A 37 24.57 4.92 3.78
C LEU A 37 26.09 4.91 3.66
N ARG A 38 26.77 6.01 4.02
CA ARG A 38 28.24 6.09 3.95
C ARG A 38 28.90 5.05 4.86
N SER A 39 28.34 4.83 6.06
CA SER A 39 28.85 3.83 7.00
C SER A 39 28.64 2.39 6.52
N GLN A 40 27.50 2.11 5.87
CA GLN A 40 27.19 0.81 5.29
C GLN A 40 28.03 0.54 4.03
N MET A 41 28.22 1.55 3.19
CA MET A 41 29.01 1.43 1.96
C MET A 41 30.48 1.15 2.26
N ARG A 42 31.01 1.69 3.36
CA ARG A 42 32.40 1.45 3.78
C ARG A 42 32.61 0.07 4.44
N ARG A 43 31.59 -0.49 5.10
CA ARG A 43 31.67 -1.78 5.81
C ARG A 43 31.17 -2.99 5.00
N HIS A 44 30.25 -2.77 4.06
CA HIS A 44 29.51 -3.83 3.37
C HIS A 44 29.31 -3.54 1.88
N TYR A 45 30.32 -2.98 1.20
CA TYR A 45 30.25 -2.64 -0.23
C TYR A 45 29.75 -3.82 -1.10
N TRP A 46 30.26 -5.03 -0.89
CA TRP A 46 29.82 -6.23 -1.62
C TRP A 46 28.33 -6.54 -1.45
N ARG A 47 27.76 -6.31 -0.26
CA ARG A 47 26.31 -6.51 -0.04
C ARG A 47 25.49 -5.48 -0.81
N LEU A 48 25.93 -4.22 -0.82
CA LEU A 48 25.25 -3.16 -1.58
C LEU A 48 25.34 -3.40 -3.10
N LEU A 49 26.50 -3.86 -3.59
CA LEU A 49 26.67 -4.21 -4.99
C LEU A 49 25.77 -5.39 -5.39
N LEU A 50 25.70 -6.44 -4.56
CA LEU A 50 24.80 -7.57 -4.79
C LEU A 50 23.34 -7.12 -4.78
N LEU A 51 22.94 -6.28 -3.83
CA LEU A 51 21.59 -5.71 -3.79
C LEU A 51 21.28 -4.89 -5.05
N ALA A 52 22.19 -4.01 -5.46
CA ALA A 52 22.02 -3.22 -6.68
C ALA A 52 21.92 -4.10 -7.94
N LEU A 53 22.71 -5.18 -8.02
CA LEU A 53 22.65 -6.14 -9.13
C LEU A 53 21.34 -6.92 -9.14
N VAL A 54 20.88 -7.41 -7.99
CA VAL A 54 19.60 -8.12 -7.86
C VAL A 54 18.44 -7.18 -8.21
N THR A 55 18.44 -5.94 -7.71
CA THR A 55 17.42 -4.95 -8.05
C THR A 55 17.47 -4.60 -9.54
N GLY A 56 18.65 -4.42 -10.13
CA GLY A 56 18.81 -4.15 -11.56
C GLY A 56 18.30 -5.30 -12.44
N ALA A 57 18.66 -6.55 -12.09
CA ALA A 57 18.16 -7.75 -12.78
C ALA A 57 16.65 -7.89 -12.65
N PHE A 58 16.10 -7.59 -11.47
CA PHE A 58 14.67 -7.58 -11.22
C PHE A 58 13.94 -6.55 -12.10
N LEU A 59 14.42 -5.30 -12.13
CA LEU A 59 13.83 -4.23 -12.96
C LEU A 59 13.89 -4.56 -14.47
N LEU A 60 15.00 -5.13 -14.93
CA LEU A 60 15.15 -5.58 -16.31
C LEU A 60 14.19 -6.74 -16.62
N GLY A 61 14.07 -7.72 -15.71
CA GLY A 61 13.15 -8.83 -15.85
C GLY A 61 11.69 -8.36 -15.94
N ASP A 62 11.30 -7.44 -15.06
CA ASP A 62 9.96 -6.85 -15.03
C ASP A 62 9.66 -6.08 -16.33
N TYR A 63 10.57 -5.23 -16.77
CA TYR A 63 10.46 -4.51 -18.05
C TYR A 63 10.35 -5.46 -19.26
N VAL A 64 11.17 -6.51 -19.33
CA VAL A 64 11.12 -7.51 -20.41
C VAL A 64 9.81 -8.29 -20.38
N PHE A 65 9.34 -8.68 -19.19
CA PHE A 65 8.07 -9.37 -19.02
C PHE A 65 6.90 -8.52 -19.51
N PHE A 66 6.77 -7.28 -19.01
CA PHE A 66 5.66 -6.40 -19.39
C PHE A 66 5.74 -5.95 -20.85
N SER A 67 6.93 -5.68 -21.39
CA SER A 67 7.06 -5.33 -22.80
C SER A 67 6.71 -6.50 -23.73
N ARG A 68 6.94 -7.76 -23.32
CA ARG A 68 6.48 -8.95 -24.05
C ARG A 68 4.97 -9.12 -23.93
N LEU A 69 4.42 -8.99 -22.73
CA LEU A 69 2.98 -9.08 -22.46
C LEU A 69 2.21 -8.06 -23.30
N LEU A 70 2.61 -6.78 -23.23
CA LEU A 70 1.96 -5.69 -23.96
C LEU A 70 2.12 -5.82 -25.48
N ARG A 71 3.29 -6.27 -25.97
CA ARG A 71 3.46 -6.56 -27.41
C ARG A 71 2.54 -7.69 -27.86
N HIS A 72 2.39 -8.74 -27.07
CA HIS A 72 1.49 -9.84 -27.40
C HIS A 72 0.03 -9.39 -27.48
N MET A 73 -0.39 -8.52 -26.55
CA MET A 73 -1.71 -7.88 -26.60
C MET A 73 -1.87 -6.96 -27.82
N ALA A 74 -0.82 -6.23 -28.20
CA ALA A 74 -0.84 -5.33 -29.36
C ALA A 74 -0.82 -6.07 -30.71
N THR A 75 -0.30 -7.30 -30.77
CA THR A 75 -0.32 -8.13 -31.99
C THR A 75 -1.66 -8.81 -32.26
N MET A 76 -2.63 -8.72 -31.35
CA MET A 76 -3.96 -9.29 -31.57
C MET A 76 -4.69 -8.52 -32.69
N PRO A 77 -5.37 -9.20 -33.64
CA PRO A 77 -6.03 -8.55 -34.76
C PRO A 77 -7.16 -7.59 -34.34
N GLY A 78 -7.22 -6.39 -34.93
CA GLY A 78 -8.33 -5.43 -34.85
C GLY A 78 -8.15 -4.23 -33.90
N GLU A 79 -9.19 -3.41 -33.74
CA GLU A 79 -9.24 -2.26 -32.79
C GLU A 79 -9.21 -2.69 -31.30
N LEU A 80 -9.13 -4.00 -31.04
CA LEU A 80 -9.08 -4.59 -29.71
C LEU A 80 -7.77 -4.31 -28.97
N GLY A 81 -6.64 -4.29 -29.68
CA GLY A 81 -5.31 -4.11 -29.09
C GLY A 81 -5.17 -2.82 -28.26
N PRO A 82 -5.40 -1.63 -28.83
CA PRO A 82 -5.30 -0.37 -28.12
C PRO A 82 -6.25 -0.28 -26.92
N LEU A 83 -7.50 -0.72 -27.08
CA LEU A 83 -8.50 -0.69 -26.01
C LEU A 83 -8.12 -1.62 -24.84
N LEU A 84 -7.65 -2.83 -25.14
CA LEU A 84 -7.17 -3.77 -24.13
C LEU A 84 -5.96 -3.21 -23.37
N THR A 85 -5.02 -2.56 -24.08
CA THR A 85 -3.86 -1.94 -23.42
C THR A 85 -4.24 -0.77 -22.51
N ALA A 86 -5.21 0.06 -22.91
CA ALA A 86 -5.75 1.14 -22.09
C ALA A 86 -6.46 0.59 -20.84
N GLN A 87 -7.25 -0.48 -21.00
CA GLN A 87 -7.94 -1.12 -19.90
C GLN A 87 -6.97 -1.78 -18.92
N LEU A 88 -5.93 -2.46 -19.44
CA LEU A 88 -4.87 -3.05 -18.62
C LEU A 88 -4.14 -1.96 -17.81
N LEU A 89 -3.84 -0.81 -18.41
CA LEU A 89 -3.24 0.31 -17.69
C LEU A 89 -4.14 0.82 -16.55
N ASN A 90 -5.44 0.98 -16.82
CA ASN A 90 -6.41 1.38 -15.80
C ASN A 90 -6.49 0.35 -14.65
N MET A 91 -6.45 -0.95 -14.96
CA MET A 91 -6.41 -2.02 -13.97
C MET A 91 -5.12 -1.98 -13.13
N ILE A 92 -3.97 -1.71 -13.74
CA ILE A 92 -2.70 -1.56 -13.01
C ILE A 92 -2.76 -0.36 -12.06
N PHE A 93 -3.25 0.80 -12.51
CA PHE A 93 -3.41 1.96 -11.62
C PHE A 93 -4.42 1.70 -10.51
N LEU A 94 -5.53 1.01 -10.79
CA LEU A 94 -6.55 0.69 -9.79
C LEU A 94 -6.00 -0.27 -8.71
N THR A 95 -5.26 -1.30 -9.14
CA THR A 95 -4.62 -2.26 -8.21
C THR A 95 -3.55 -1.58 -7.36
N PHE A 96 -2.70 -0.74 -7.96
CA PHE A 96 -1.73 0.07 -7.22
C PHE A 96 -2.42 1.03 -6.25
N PHE A 97 -3.49 1.70 -6.65
CA PHE A 97 -4.24 2.59 -5.78
C PHE A 97 -4.79 1.85 -4.56
N SER A 98 -5.47 0.73 -4.76
CA SER A 98 -6.01 -0.10 -3.68
C SER A 98 -4.93 -0.60 -2.73
N MET A 99 -3.84 -1.15 -3.28
CA MET A 99 -2.71 -1.64 -2.50
C MET A 99 -2.02 -0.51 -1.72
N LEU A 100 -1.88 0.67 -2.32
CA LEU A 100 -1.29 1.84 -1.66
C LEU A 100 -2.17 2.36 -0.54
N VAL A 101 -3.49 2.47 -0.71
CA VAL A 101 -4.39 2.90 0.37
C VAL A 101 -4.23 1.98 1.58
N PHE A 102 -4.25 0.67 1.35
CA PHE A 102 -4.09 -0.30 2.42
C PHE A 102 -2.72 -0.24 3.08
N SER A 103 -1.65 -0.29 2.28
CA SER A 103 -0.27 -0.24 2.76
C SER A 103 0.02 1.04 3.55
N ASN A 104 -0.47 2.19 3.07
CA ASN A 104 -0.34 3.45 3.79
C ASN A 104 -1.18 3.46 5.07
N THR A 105 -2.34 2.80 5.11
CA THR A 105 -3.12 2.68 6.35
C THR A 105 -2.36 1.86 7.39
N VAL A 106 -1.78 0.71 7.01
CA VAL A 106 -0.98 -0.11 7.95
C VAL A 106 0.29 0.62 8.39
N THR A 107 1.04 1.18 7.43
CA THR A 107 2.33 1.82 7.69
C THR A 107 2.18 3.09 8.52
N SER A 108 1.15 3.90 8.23
CA SER A 108 0.90 5.15 8.97
C SER A 108 0.61 4.91 10.45
N LEU A 109 -0.01 3.78 10.82
CA LEU A 109 -0.21 3.42 12.23
C LEU A 109 1.15 3.33 12.97
N SER A 110 2.09 2.59 12.38
CA SER A 110 3.41 2.35 12.97
C SER A 110 4.29 3.61 12.93
N THR A 111 4.21 4.44 11.89
CA THR A 111 5.06 5.63 11.75
C THR A 111 4.51 6.84 12.52
N ILE A 112 3.20 7.10 12.48
CA ILE A 112 2.58 8.33 12.99
C ILE A 112 2.28 8.25 14.49
N TYR A 113 1.88 7.08 14.99
CA TYR A 113 1.45 6.89 16.39
C TYR A 113 2.39 6.02 17.22
N LEU A 114 3.07 5.03 16.61
CA LEU A 114 3.89 4.04 17.31
C LEU A 114 5.42 4.24 17.16
N SER A 115 5.88 5.29 16.50
CA SER A 115 7.31 5.48 16.27
C SER A 115 8.06 5.90 17.53
N SER A 116 9.20 5.27 17.79
CA SER A 116 10.04 5.52 18.97
C SER A 116 10.51 6.98 19.08
N ASP A 117 10.74 7.62 17.93
CA ASP A 117 11.20 9.01 17.87
C ASP A 117 10.12 10.02 18.27
N LEU A 118 8.85 9.60 18.29
CA LEU A 118 7.73 10.50 18.52
C LEU A 118 7.79 11.16 19.90
N LEU A 119 8.25 10.45 20.94
CA LEU A 119 8.43 11.02 22.28
C LEU A 119 9.41 12.19 22.30
N VAL A 120 10.48 12.09 21.50
CA VAL A 120 11.49 13.16 21.37
C VAL A 120 10.95 14.32 20.55
N LEU A 121 10.23 14.05 19.45
CA LEU A 121 9.61 15.11 18.65
C LEU A 121 8.52 15.86 19.42
N MET A 122 7.71 15.18 20.23
CA MET A 122 6.61 15.78 21.00
C MET A 122 7.10 16.58 22.23
N SER A 123 8.29 16.28 22.75
CA SER A 123 8.92 17.06 23.82
C SER A 123 9.75 18.24 23.32
N SER A 124 10.05 18.28 22.02
CA SER A 124 10.72 19.42 21.38
C SER A 124 9.73 20.57 21.09
N PRO A 125 10.20 21.84 21.05
CA PRO A 125 9.35 23.00 20.80
C PRO A 125 9.00 23.15 19.30
N LEU A 126 8.51 22.08 18.68
CA LEU A 126 8.10 22.03 17.27
C LEU A 126 6.57 22.09 17.15
N ARG A 127 6.07 22.70 16.08
CA ARG A 127 4.63 22.68 15.80
C ARG A 127 4.17 21.26 15.47
N LEU A 128 3.07 20.82 16.08
CA LEU A 128 2.46 19.49 15.83
C LEU A 128 2.21 19.23 14.35
N THR A 129 1.80 20.26 13.59
CA THR A 129 1.59 20.20 12.15
C THR A 129 2.88 19.85 11.39
N ASN A 130 4.03 20.38 11.82
CA ASN A 130 5.32 20.13 11.17
C ASN A 130 5.82 18.71 11.47
N VAL A 131 5.61 18.23 12.69
CA VAL A 131 5.86 16.83 13.07
C VAL A 131 5.00 15.90 12.21
N PHE A 132 3.72 16.22 12.04
CA PHE A 132 2.80 15.46 11.21
C PHE A 132 3.24 15.44 9.74
N ILE A 133 3.56 16.59 9.13
CA ILE A 133 4.01 16.67 7.73
C ILE A 133 5.29 15.85 7.52
N MET A 134 6.23 15.91 8.45
CA MET A 134 7.45 15.11 8.39
C MET A 134 7.13 13.60 8.41
N LYS A 135 6.22 13.16 9.30
CA LYS A 135 5.77 11.77 9.36
C LYS A 135 4.93 11.36 8.14
N PHE A 136 4.16 12.27 7.56
CA PHE A 136 3.43 12.07 6.31
C PHE A 136 4.39 11.75 5.17
N VAL A 137 5.44 12.56 4.99
CA VAL A 137 6.46 12.34 3.94
C VAL A 137 7.24 11.05 4.21
N GLN A 138 7.62 10.79 5.46
CA GLN A 138 8.28 9.54 5.83
C GLN A 138 7.42 8.32 5.49
N THR A 139 6.13 8.36 5.79
CA THR A 139 5.19 7.27 5.49
C THR A 139 5.01 7.10 3.98
N LEU A 140 4.81 8.20 3.26
CA LEU A 140 4.67 8.19 1.81
C LEU A 140 5.87 7.54 1.13
N LEU A 141 7.09 7.86 1.54
CA LEU A 141 8.32 7.25 1.01
C LEU A 141 8.42 5.75 1.37
N HIS A 142 8.14 5.39 2.63
CA HIS A 142 8.21 3.99 3.08
C HIS A 142 7.14 3.07 2.48
N SER A 143 5.96 3.57 2.15
CA SER A 143 4.92 2.76 1.53
C SER A 143 4.99 2.73 0.01
N SER A 144 5.50 3.81 -0.62
CA SER A 144 5.44 3.96 -2.09
C SER A 144 6.68 3.46 -2.83
N TRP A 145 7.82 3.23 -2.15
CA TRP A 145 9.07 2.86 -2.84
C TRP A 145 8.92 1.61 -3.72
N MET A 146 8.13 0.62 -3.28
CA MET A 146 7.93 -0.62 -4.03
C MET A 146 7.05 -0.40 -5.27
N VAL A 147 6.03 0.47 -5.19
CA VAL A 147 5.19 0.81 -6.35
C VAL A 147 5.97 1.64 -7.36
N VAL A 148 6.88 2.51 -6.92
CA VAL A 148 7.78 3.20 -7.85
C VAL A 148 8.72 2.21 -8.53
N LEU A 149 9.29 1.28 -7.78
CA LEU A 149 10.22 0.28 -8.30
C LEU A 149 9.56 -0.65 -9.32
N PHE A 150 8.36 -1.17 -9.05
CA PHE A 150 7.59 -2.02 -9.98
C PHE A 150 6.87 -1.23 -11.07
N GLY A 151 6.31 -0.07 -10.75
CA GLY A 151 5.51 0.72 -11.68
C GLY A 151 6.34 1.34 -12.79
N LEU A 152 7.57 1.80 -12.50
CA LEU A 152 8.42 2.46 -13.50
C LEU A 152 8.72 1.57 -14.72
N PRO A 153 9.20 0.32 -14.58
CA PRO A 153 9.37 -0.59 -15.71
C PRO A 153 8.09 -0.82 -16.53
N ILE A 154 6.95 -0.98 -15.85
CA ILE A 154 5.64 -1.19 -16.49
C ILE A 154 5.27 0.00 -17.38
N PHE A 155 5.35 1.21 -16.83
CA PHE A 155 5.00 2.42 -17.58
C PHE A 155 6.02 2.73 -18.68
N MET A 156 7.30 2.43 -18.47
CA MET A 156 8.31 2.55 -19.53
C MET A 156 8.05 1.57 -20.68
N ALA A 157 7.69 0.31 -20.36
CA ALA A 157 7.32 -0.68 -21.36
C ALA A 157 6.07 -0.24 -22.14
N PHE A 158 5.08 0.35 -21.46
CA PHE A 158 3.88 0.88 -22.08
C PHE A 158 4.19 1.96 -23.12
N GLY A 159 4.97 2.99 -22.75
CA GLY A 159 5.36 4.06 -23.67
C GLY A 159 6.09 3.53 -24.91
N GLN A 160 6.94 2.51 -24.75
CA GLN A 160 7.66 1.93 -25.89
C GLN A 160 6.73 1.14 -26.84
N VAL A 161 5.79 0.36 -26.29
CA VAL A 161 4.89 -0.46 -27.11
C VAL A 161 3.90 0.41 -27.89
N GLN A 162 3.45 1.53 -27.32
CA GLN A 162 2.59 2.49 -28.02
C GLN A 162 3.36 3.46 -28.94
N GLN A 163 4.69 3.31 -29.09
CA GLN A 163 5.52 4.25 -29.86
C GLN A 163 5.35 5.71 -29.40
N ALA A 164 5.21 5.92 -28.08
CA ALA A 164 4.94 7.22 -27.50
C ALA A 164 6.11 8.19 -27.70
N PRO A 165 5.83 9.50 -27.86
CA PRO A 165 6.87 10.51 -27.99
C PRO A 165 7.71 10.61 -26.72
N VAL A 166 8.93 11.15 -26.82
CA VAL A 166 9.83 11.35 -25.65
C VAL A 166 9.15 12.18 -24.53
N ALA A 167 8.21 13.04 -24.89
CA ALA A 167 7.38 13.81 -23.96
C ALA A 167 6.61 12.92 -22.95
N TYR A 168 6.18 11.71 -23.35
CA TYR A 168 5.51 10.75 -22.47
C TYR A 168 6.32 10.45 -21.21
N TYR A 169 7.63 10.19 -21.38
CA TYR A 169 8.53 9.86 -20.27
C TYR A 169 8.74 11.04 -19.33
N LEU A 170 8.64 12.27 -19.84
CA LEU A 170 8.68 13.48 -19.02
C LEU A 170 7.38 13.67 -18.23
N TRP A 171 6.23 13.37 -18.83
CA TRP A 171 4.91 13.43 -18.20
C TRP A 171 4.65 12.30 -17.18
N LEU A 172 5.41 11.21 -17.25
CA LEU A 172 5.31 10.09 -16.31
C LEU A 172 5.56 10.51 -14.85
N VAL A 173 6.58 11.32 -14.60
CA VAL A 173 6.95 11.79 -13.25
C VAL A 173 5.85 12.66 -12.61
N PRO A 174 5.35 13.74 -13.25
CA PRO A 174 4.29 14.56 -12.70
C PRO A 174 2.94 13.87 -12.65
N ALA A 175 2.72 12.75 -13.35
CA ALA A 175 1.53 11.91 -13.17
C ALA A 175 1.67 10.97 -11.95
N LEU A 176 2.83 10.33 -11.79
CA LEU A 176 3.06 9.34 -10.74
C LEU A 176 3.16 9.97 -9.34
N LEU A 177 3.83 11.12 -9.21
CA LEU A 177 3.99 11.79 -7.91
C LEU A 177 2.66 12.10 -7.20
N PRO A 178 1.71 12.85 -7.78
CA PRO A 178 0.43 13.11 -7.14
C PRO A 178 -0.40 11.83 -6.96
N PHE A 179 -0.28 10.87 -7.88
CA PHE A 179 -0.93 9.57 -7.74
C PHE A 179 -0.50 8.80 -6.48
N LEU A 180 0.74 8.97 -6.00
CA LEU A 180 1.21 8.36 -4.74
C LEU A 180 0.69 9.11 -3.50
N VAL A 181 0.51 10.44 -3.61
CA VAL A 181 0.08 11.30 -2.49
C VAL A 181 -1.38 11.04 -2.11
N ILE A 182 -2.26 10.88 -3.11
CA ILE A 182 -3.70 10.69 -2.89
C ILE A 182 -4.01 9.46 -2.02
N PRO A 183 -3.56 8.23 -2.33
CA PRO A 183 -3.81 7.05 -1.51
C PRO A 183 -3.11 7.13 -0.15
N ALA A 184 -1.97 7.82 -0.05
CA ALA A 184 -1.33 8.09 1.23
C ALA A 184 -2.21 8.96 2.14
N GLY A 185 -2.83 10.01 1.59
CA GLY A 185 -3.83 10.83 2.28
C GLY A 185 -5.02 10.01 2.77
N PHE A 186 -5.62 9.18 1.90
CA PHE A 186 -6.70 8.26 2.29
C PHE A 186 -6.28 7.32 3.43
N GLY A 187 -5.09 6.72 3.33
CA GLY A 187 -4.60 5.79 4.36
C GLY A 187 -4.35 6.48 5.71
N MET A 188 -3.81 7.70 5.69
CA MET A 188 -3.57 8.49 6.91
C MET A 188 -4.84 9.03 7.54
N LEU A 189 -5.81 9.49 6.74
CA LEU A 189 -7.14 9.84 7.25
C LEU A 189 -7.82 8.61 7.86
N GLY A 190 -7.69 7.45 7.21
CA GLY A 190 -8.15 6.17 7.72
C GLY A 190 -7.55 5.84 9.09
N THR A 191 -6.24 5.99 9.27
CA THR A 191 -5.61 5.72 10.58
C THR A 191 -5.94 6.74 11.65
N MET A 192 -6.07 8.02 11.31
CA MET A 192 -6.53 9.03 12.28
C MET A 192 -7.96 8.75 12.75
N LEU A 193 -8.86 8.40 11.81
CA LEU A 193 -10.22 8.02 12.14
C LEU A 193 -10.22 6.78 13.03
N LEU A 194 -9.41 5.78 12.68
CA LEU A 194 -9.28 4.54 13.45
C LEU A 194 -8.78 4.80 14.87
N MET A 195 -7.74 5.62 15.04
CA MET A 195 -7.19 5.97 16.36
C MET A 195 -8.14 6.85 17.19
N ARG A 196 -9.02 7.61 16.54
CA ARG A 196 -10.06 8.38 17.22
C ARG A 196 -11.10 7.47 17.88
N TYR A 197 -11.49 6.38 17.22
CA TYR A 197 -12.48 5.43 17.75
C TYR A 197 -11.86 4.31 18.60
N PHE A 198 -10.63 3.88 18.29
CA PHE A 198 -9.92 2.81 18.97
C PHE A 198 -8.62 3.36 19.58
N PRO A 199 -8.55 3.57 20.91
CA PRO A 199 -7.32 4.03 21.54
C PRO A 199 -6.18 3.04 21.31
N ALA A 200 -4.94 3.53 21.14
CA ALA A 200 -3.74 2.78 20.69
C ALA A 200 -3.41 1.50 21.48
N GLN A 201 -4.04 1.27 22.63
CA GLN A 201 -3.96 0.02 23.40
C GLN A 201 -4.65 -1.16 22.69
N GLN A 202 -5.49 -0.90 21.68
CA GLN A 202 -6.20 -1.90 20.88
C GLN A 202 -5.69 -1.94 19.43
N THR A 203 -4.42 -1.61 19.17
CA THR A 203 -3.82 -1.70 17.84
C THR A 203 -4.11 -3.03 17.15
N HIS A 204 -4.16 -4.14 17.89
CA HIS A 204 -4.60 -5.43 17.34
C HIS A 204 -6.01 -5.41 16.78
N LYS A 205 -6.99 -4.84 17.50
CA LYS A 205 -8.37 -4.75 17.01
C LYS A 205 -8.50 -3.79 15.83
N ALA A 206 -7.77 -2.67 15.88
CA ALA A 206 -7.68 -1.71 14.80
C ALA A 206 -7.11 -2.37 13.52
N LEU A 207 -6.05 -3.18 13.65
CA LEU A 207 -5.48 -3.93 12.54
C LEU A 207 -6.42 -5.02 12.03
N THR A 208 -7.12 -5.75 12.91
CA THR A 208 -8.11 -6.77 12.48
C THR A 208 -9.24 -6.13 11.68
N VAL A 209 -9.81 -5.01 12.15
CA VAL A 209 -10.86 -4.28 11.41
C VAL A 209 -10.33 -3.81 10.07
N LEU A 210 -9.12 -3.24 10.03
CA LEU A 210 -8.49 -2.80 8.79
C LEU A 210 -8.28 -3.97 7.81
N SER A 211 -7.85 -5.13 8.31
CA SER A 211 -7.61 -6.32 7.49
C SER A 211 -8.92 -6.89 6.93
N VAL A 212 -9.99 -6.92 7.74
CA VAL A 212 -11.32 -7.36 7.31
C VAL A 212 -11.90 -6.38 6.28
N CYS A 213 -11.77 -5.07 6.51
CA CYS A 213 -12.18 -4.05 5.55
C CYS A 213 -11.40 -4.16 4.24
N PHE A 214 -10.10 -4.42 4.29
CA PHE A 214 -9.29 -4.62 3.10
C PHE A 214 -9.70 -5.87 2.34
N MET A 215 -9.93 -6.98 3.03
CA MET A 215 -10.42 -8.21 2.42
C MET A 215 -11.78 -7.99 1.75
N ALA A 216 -12.72 -7.35 2.44
CA ALA A 216 -14.02 -7.02 1.89
C ALA A 216 -13.89 -6.10 0.67
N GLY A 217 -12.99 -5.11 0.74
CA GLY A 217 -12.65 -4.22 -0.38
C GLY A 217 -12.02 -4.97 -1.55
N LEU A 218 -11.14 -5.94 -1.30
CA LEU A 218 -10.51 -6.77 -2.32
C LEU A 218 -11.52 -7.70 -2.98
N VAL A 219 -12.41 -8.32 -2.21
CA VAL A 219 -13.51 -9.13 -2.73
C VAL A 219 -14.48 -8.27 -3.52
N MET A 220 -14.85 -7.08 -3.04
CA MET A 220 -15.65 -6.12 -3.80
C MET A 220 -14.96 -5.69 -5.08
N LEU A 221 -13.66 -5.43 -5.04
CA LEU A 221 -12.85 -5.08 -6.20
C LEU A 221 -12.92 -6.22 -7.21
N ILE A 222 -12.54 -7.44 -6.84
CA ILE A 222 -12.58 -8.63 -7.72
C ILE A 222 -14.00 -8.85 -8.28
N ARG A 223 -15.04 -8.62 -7.47
CA ARG A 223 -16.44 -8.76 -7.91
C ARG A 223 -16.87 -7.64 -8.86
N LEU A 224 -16.40 -6.41 -8.63
CA LEU A 224 -16.58 -5.27 -9.53
C LEU A 224 -15.87 -5.50 -10.87
N LEU A 225 -14.74 -6.20 -10.84
CA LEU A 225 -13.99 -6.64 -12.03
C LEU A 225 -14.75 -7.67 -12.89
N ARG A 226 -15.95 -8.15 -12.49
CA ARG A 226 -16.80 -9.12 -13.22
C ARG A 226 -16.00 -10.17 -14.02
N PRO A 227 -15.10 -10.95 -13.39
CA PRO A 227 -14.32 -11.98 -14.08
C PRO A 227 -15.21 -13.04 -14.75
N GLU A 228 -16.45 -13.20 -14.28
CA GLU A 228 -17.49 -14.10 -14.80
C GLU A 228 -17.90 -13.83 -16.26
N ARG A 229 -17.58 -12.65 -16.81
CA ARG A 229 -17.85 -12.32 -18.22
C ARG A 229 -16.67 -12.58 -19.17
N LEU A 230 -15.47 -12.84 -18.65
CA LEU A 230 -14.29 -13.20 -19.47
C LEU A 230 -14.28 -14.68 -19.87
N VAL A 231 -15.03 -15.53 -19.16
CA VAL A 231 -14.96 -17.00 -19.29
C VAL A 231 -16.12 -17.56 -20.13
N ARG A 232 -17.14 -16.76 -20.46
CA ARG A 232 -18.18 -17.19 -21.40
C ARG A 232 -17.83 -16.69 -22.81
N GLU A 233 -17.42 -17.64 -23.64
CA GLU A 233 -17.32 -17.55 -25.10
C GLU A 233 -18.45 -16.67 -25.65
N ALA A 234 -18.12 -15.45 -26.08
CA ALA A 234 -19.03 -14.59 -26.80
C ALA A 234 -18.77 -14.82 -28.30
N PRO A 235 -19.78 -15.22 -29.10
CA PRO A 235 -19.66 -15.24 -30.56
C PRO A 235 -19.41 -13.82 -31.07
N ASP A 236 -18.63 -13.71 -32.15
CA ASP A 236 -17.99 -12.48 -32.66
C ASP A 236 -18.90 -11.24 -32.82
N GLU A 237 -20.23 -11.41 -32.91
CA GLU A 237 -21.20 -10.31 -33.01
C GLU A 237 -21.55 -9.65 -31.66
N MET A 238 -21.47 -10.39 -30.53
CA MET A 238 -21.63 -9.82 -29.19
C MET A 238 -20.39 -9.06 -28.71
N LEU A 239 -19.25 -9.19 -29.40
CA LEU A 239 -18.01 -8.52 -29.04
C LEU A 239 -18.14 -6.99 -29.12
N MET A 240 -18.85 -6.44 -30.13
CA MET A 240 -19.10 -5.00 -30.23
C MET A 240 -20.05 -4.47 -29.15
N GLN A 241 -21.08 -5.23 -28.78
CA GLN A 241 -21.94 -4.90 -27.63
C GLN A 241 -21.19 -5.06 -26.29
N PHE A 242 -20.26 -6.00 -26.21
CA PHE A 242 -19.33 -6.14 -25.09
C PHE A 242 -18.34 -4.98 -25.03
N LEU A 243 -17.87 -4.47 -26.17
CA LEU A 243 -17.01 -3.28 -26.27
C LEU A 243 -17.75 -2.01 -25.82
N ASP A 244 -19.02 -1.84 -26.18
CA ASP A 244 -19.86 -0.77 -25.65
C ASP A 244 -20.27 -1.00 -24.18
N SER A 245 -20.29 -2.24 -23.70
CA SER A 245 -20.46 -2.57 -22.28
C SER A 245 -19.16 -2.43 -21.47
N LEU A 246 -17.99 -2.58 -22.11
CA LEU A 246 -16.63 -2.44 -21.57
C LEU A 246 -16.12 -0.99 -21.64
N LYS A 247 -16.78 -0.13 -22.43
CA LYS A 247 -17.04 1.26 -22.04
C LYS A 247 -17.94 1.29 -20.78
N THR A 248 -17.56 0.51 -19.76
CA THR A 248 -18.17 0.53 -18.44
C THR A 248 -18.09 1.96 -17.92
N PRO A 249 -19.12 2.43 -17.19
CA PRO A 249 -19.19 3.79 -16.69
C PRO A 249 -17.92 4.08 -15.88
N ASP A 250 -17.02 4.86 -16.48
CA ASP A 250 -15.91 5.49 -15.80
C ASP A 250 -16.52 6.16 -14.58
N LEU A 251 -16.18 5.71 -13.37
CA LEU A 251 -16.30 6.60 -12.22
C LEU A 251 -15.34 7.75 -12.53
N PRO A 252 -15.82 8.92 -13.01
CA PRO A 252 -14.95 9.94 -13.60
C PRO A 252 -14.06 10.59 -12.55
N LEU A 253 -14.29 10.23 -11.29
CA LEU A 253 -13.71 10.83 -10.09
C LEU A 253 -12.64 9.96 -9.41
N LEU A 254 -12.29 8.80 -9.97
CA LEU A 254 -11.24 7.96 -9.38
C LEU A 254 -9.83 8.48 -9.74
N PRO A 255 -8.92 8.66 -8.77
CA PRO A 255 -7.54 9.07 -9.04
C PRO A 255 -6.78 8.12 -9.98
N SER A 256 -7.11 6.83 -9.95
CA SER A 256 -6.53 5.82 -10.83
C SER A 256 -6.90 6.04 -12.29
N THR A 257 -8.13 6.50 -12.57
CA THR A 257 -8.58 6.78 -13.94
C THR A 257 -7.95 8.08 -14.46
N TRP A 258 -7.77 9.09 -13.62
CA TRP A 258 -7.03 10.30 -13.99
C TRP A 258 -5.57 9.99 -14.34
N ALA A 259 -4.91 9.10 -13.59
CA ALA A 259 -3.54 8.68 -13.89
C ALA A 259 -3.43 7.86 -15.17
N ALA A 260 -4.36 6.92 -15.40
CA ALA A 260 -4.41 6.16 -16.65
C ALA A 260 -4.65 7.08 -17.86
N LYS A 261 -5.63 8.00 -17.77
CA LYS A 261 -5.96 8.96 -18.84
C LYS A 261 -4.83 9.96 -19.09
N ALA A 262 -4.14 10.41 -18.04
CA ALA A 262 -2.96 11.26 -18.18
C ALA A 262 -1.86 10.58 -19.01
N LEU A 263 -1.58 9.30 -18.73
CA LEU A 263 -0.58 8.54 -19.48
C LEU A 263 -1.04 8.22 -20.91
N LEU A 264 -2.29 7.82 -21.10
CA LEU A 264 -2.86 7.58 -22.44
C LEU A 264 -2.87 8.83 -23.32
N ALA A 265 -3.33 9.97 -22.79
CA ALA A 265 -3.33 11.22 -23.53
C ALA A 265 -1.91 11.73 -23.85
N SER A 266 -0.91 11.31 -23.07
CA SER A 266 0.49 11.66 -23.33
C SER A 266 1.19 10.73 -24.32
N SER A 267 0.64 9.54 -24.58
CA SER A 267 1.11 8.67 -25.67
C SER A 267 0.50 9.07 -27.01
N ASP A 268 -0.71 9.62 -27.02
CA ASP A 268 -1.32 10.23 -28.19
C ASP A 268 -0.73 11.63 -28.51
N THR A 269 -0.92 12.11 -29.74
CA THR A 269 -0.38 13.39 -30.21
C THR A 269 -1.13 14.64 -29.70
N THR A 270 -2.10 14.48 -28.79
CA THR A 270 -2.96 15.56 -28.26
C THR A 270 -2.54 15.96 -26.84
N PRO A 271 -1.53 16.86 -26.68
CA PRO A 271 -0.97 17.20 -25.37
C PRO A 271 -1.96 17.90 -24.42
N GLY A 272 -3.02 18.52 -24.94
CA GLY A 272 -3.99 19.28 -24.14
C GLY A 272 -4.72 18.44 -23.10
N ASP A 273 -5.09 17.21 -23.46
CA ASP A 273 -5.82 16.31 -22.56
C ASP A 273 -4.92 15.76 -21.45
N ALA A 274 -3.64 15.50 -21.74
CA ALA A 274 -2.69 15.05 -20.74
C ALA A 274 -2.49 16.09 -19.63
N VAL A 275 -2.36 17.37 -20.01
CA VAL A 275 -2.20 18.48 -19.05
C VAL A 275 -3.40 18.58 -18.12
N TRP A 276 -4.63 18.45 -18.66
CA TRP A 276 -5.85 18.50 -17.86
C TRP A 276 -5.91 17.41 -16.79
N HIS A 277 -5.61 16.16 -17.17
CA HIS A 277 -5.65 15.04 -16.23
C HIS A 277 -4.53 15.10 -15.18
N VAL A 278 -3.35 15.58 -15.56
CA VAL A 278 -2.25 15.83 -14.60
C VAL A 278 -2.63 16.97 -13.65
N ALA A 279 -3.25 18.04 -14.15
CA ALA A 279 -3.73 19.13 -13.31
C ALA A 279 -4.79 18.66 -12.30
N LEU A 280 -5.72 17.79 -12.73
CA LEU A 280 -6.71 17.15 -11.85
C LEU A 280 -6.03 16.30 -10.76
N LEU A 281 -5.00 15.51 -11.11
CA LEU A 281 -4.23 14.74 -10.14
C LEU A 281 -3.54 15.63 -9.10
N TRP A 282 -2.89 16.70 -9.54
CA TRP A 282 -2.24 17.66 -8.63
C TRP A 282 -3.25 18.39 -7.76
N GLY A 283 -4.39 18.81 -8.32
CA GLY A 283 -5.49 19.40 -7.55
C GLY A 283 -6.02 18.44 -6.49
N GLY A 284 -6.26 17.17 -6.86
CA GLY A 284 -6.70 16.12 -5.93
C GLY A 284 -5.65 15.82 -4.85
N ALA A 285 -4.37 15.76 -5.20
CA ALA A 285 -3.28 15.55 -4.27
C ALA A 285 -3.13 16.71 -3.28
N LEU A 286 -3.19 17.95 -3.74
CA LEU A 286 -3.15 19.14 -2.89
C LEU A 286 -4.35 19.22 -1.94
N LEU A 287 -5.55 18.94 -2.46
CA LEU A 287 -6.76 18.86 -1.63
C LEU A 287 -6.62 17.78 -0.56
N MET A 288 -6.15 16.58 -0.91
CA MET A 288 -5.96 15.50 0.06
C MET A 288 -4.88 15.79 1.09
N CYS A 289 -3.76 16.37 0.68
CA CYS A 289 -2.73 16.86 1.61
C CYS A 289 -3.31 17.90 2.58
N GLY A 290 -3.99 18.93 2.05
CA GLY A 290 -4.62 19.99 2.85
C GLY A 290 -5.65 19.43 3.83
N LEU A 291 -6.52 18.53 3.37
CA LEU A 291 -7.52 17.86 4.19
C LEU A 291 -6.86 17.04 5.30
N THR A 292 -5.83 16.26 4.98
CA THR A 292 -5.14 15.41 5.95
C THR A 292 -4.42 16.24 7.01
N VAL A 293 -3.76 17.33 6.61
CA VAL A 293 -3.12 18.28 7.54
C VAL A 293 -4.16 19.00 8.41
N TRP A 294 -5.29 19.39 7.84
CA TRP A 294 -6.39 20.02 8.57
C TRP A 294 -6.98 19.05 9.62
N VAL A 295 -7.30 17.82 9.24
CA VAL A 295 -7.79 16.79 10.18
C VAL A 295 -6.73 16.48 11.23
N ALA A 296 -5.45 16.37 10.85
CA ALA A 296 -4.35 16.17 11.79
C ALA A 296 -4.30 17.27 12.84
N SER A 297 -4.45 18.54 12.46
CA SER A 297 -4.41 19.66 13.41
C SER A 297 -5.45 19.55 14.53
N GLN A 298 -6.59 18.88 14.26
CA GLN A 298 -7.69 18.71 15.21
C GLN A 298 -7.59 17.40 16.01
N VAL A 299 -7.18 16.30 15.36
CA VAL A 299 -7.31 14.93 15.91
C VAL A 299 -5.96 14.33 16.32
N TYR A 300 -4.84 14.82 15.80
CA TYR A 300 -3.54 14.18 16.00
C TYR A 300 -3.13 14.14 17.48
N TYR A 301 -3.23 15.28 18.17
CA TYR A 301 -2.85 15.39 19.57
C TYR A 301 -3.73 14.52 20.48
N THR A 302 -5.04 14.53 20.25
CA THR A 302 -6.00 13.74 21.04
C THR A 302 -5.80 12.24 20.84
N GLY A 303 -5.55 11.81 19.60
CA GLY A 303 -5.21 10.41 19.28
C GLY A 303 -3.89 9.96 19.92
N TRP A 304 -2.87 10.83 19.91
CA TRP A 304 -1.58 10.53 20.54
C TRP A 304 -1.68 10.47 22.08
N ALA A 305 -2.33 11.47 22.69
CA ALA A 305 -2.52 11.54 24.13
C ALA A 305 -3.35 10.36 24.64
N GLY A 306 -4.45 10.01 23.97
CA GLY A 306 -5.27 8.84 24.34
C GLY A 306 -4.54 7.50 24.20
N GLY A 307 -3.54 7.41 23.32
CA GLY A 307 -2.69 6.23 23.18
C GLY A 307 -1.66 6.07 24.30
N HIS A 308 -1.17 7.19 24.86
CA HIS A 308 -0.10 7.22 25.87
C HIS A 308 -0.61 7.45 27.30
N THR A 309 -1.88 7.82 27.49
CA THR A 309 -2.51 7.79 28.83
C THR A 309 -2.63 6.34 29.28
N VAL A 310 -1.59 5.85 29.93
CA VAL A 310 -1.59 4.59 30.66
C VAL A 310 -2.59 4.76 31.80
N ARG A 311 -3.85 4.40 31.56
CA ARG A 311 -4.68 3.95 32.66
C ARG A 311 -3.97 2.70 33.15
N ARG A 312 -3.21 2.86 34.23
CA ARG A 312 -2.49 1.80 34.94
C ARG A 312 -3.54 0.87 35.52
N ASN A 313 -4.25 0.14 34.66
CA ASN A 313 -5.03 -1.00 35.06
C ASN A 313 -4.00 -1.94 35.64
N ARG A 314 -3.99 -2.04 36.97
CA ARG A 314 -3.40 -3.17 37.68
C ARG A 314 -3.70 -4.41 36.84
N PRO A 315 -2.72 -5.24 36.51
CA PRO A 315 -3.00 -6.47 35.78
C PRO A 315 -3.94 -7.28 36.65
N GLN A 316 -5.24 -7.16 36.38
CA GLN A 316 -6.22 -8.07 36.91
C GLN A 316 -5.80 -9.39 36.28
N ARG A 317 -5.31 -10.32 37.12
CA ARG A 317 -4.99 -11.71 36.76
C ARG A 317 -6.28 -12.45 36.36
N SER A 318 -7.04 -11.87 35.43
CA SER A 318 -8.07 -12.56 34.71
C SER A 318 -7.33 -13.50 33.77
N ALA A 319 -7.35 -14.79 34.10
CA ALA A 319 -6.95 -15.85 33.19
C ALA A 319 -7.64 -15.57 31.86
N TRP A 320 -6.85 -15.30 30.82
CA TRP A 320 -7.36 -15.09 29.47
C TRP A 320 -8.35 -16.22 29.16
N PRO A 321 -9.50 -15.97 28.51
CA PRO A 321 -10.48 -17.03 28.21
C PRO A 321 -9.84 -18.21 27.44
N VAL A 322 -8.77 -17.93 26.69
CA VAL A 322 -7.87 -18.89 26.05
C VAL A 322 -7.28 -19.91 27.03
N GLU A 323 -6.89 -19.52 28.25
CA GLU A 323 -6.38 -20.45 29.26
C GLU A 323 -7.46 -21.43 29.73
N ARG A 324 -8.75 -21.04 29.71
CA ARG A 324 -9.88 -21.93 30.01
C ARG A 324 -10.21 -22.86 28.84
N VAL A 325 -10.08 -22.39 27.60
CA VAL A 325 -10.36 -23.18 26.39
C VAL A 325 -9.23 -24.17 26.07
N LEU A 326 -7.96 -23.75 26.21
CA LEU A 326 -6.80 -24.62 25.99
C LEU A 326 -6.46 -25.49 27.21
N ALA A 327 -6.94 -25.16 28.42
CA ALA A 327 -6.74 -26.00 29.60
C ALA A 327 -7.11 -27.47 29.39
N PRO A 328 -8.30 -27.84 28.89
CA PRO A 328 -8.67 -29.23 28.68
C PRO A 328 -7.83 -29.93 27.61
N VAL A 329 -7.48 -29.23 26.52
CA VAL A 329 -6.70 -29.79 25.39
C VAL A 329 -5.23 -29.99 25.75
N LEU A 330 -4.66 -29.12 26.58
CA LEU A 330 -3.26 -29.20 27.02
C LEU A 330 -3.06 -29.96 28.34
N ARG A 331 -4.07 -30.70 28.83
CA ARG A 331 -3.97 -31.50 30.07
C ARG A 331 -2.90 -32.59 30.00
N GLY A 332 -2.63 -33.14 28.80
CA GLY A 332 -1.62 -34.16 28.57
C GLY A 332 -0.20 -33.63 28.32
N CYS A 333 0.00 -32.31 28.27
CA CYS A 333 1.29 -31.68 27.99
C CYS A 333 2.03 -31.28 29.27
N THR A 334 3.36 -31.31 29.24
CA THR A 334 4.20 -30.84 30.35
C THR A 334 3.97 -29.35 30.63
N SER A 335 4.21 -28.92 31.87
CA SER A 335 3.99 -27.52 32.29
C SER A 335 4.73 -26.50 31.40
N ALA A 336 5.93 -26.85 30.93
CA ALA A 336 6.74 -26.01 30.05
C ALA A 336 6.16 -25.86 28.64
N THR A 337 5.69 -26.95 28.01
CA THR A 337 5.09 -26.88 26.66
C THR A 337 3.75 -26.16 26.70
N ARG A 338 2.95 -26.36 27.75
CA ARG A 338 1.73 -25.59 27.98
C ARG A 338 2.01 -24.09 28.10
N ALA A 339 3.05 -23.71 28.85
CA ALA A 339 3.45 -22.31 28.99
C ALA A 339 3.94 -21.71 27.66
N LEU A 340 4.69 -22.47 26.86
CA LEU A 340 5.14 -22.06 25.52
C LEU A 340 3.95 -21.89 24.56
N VAL A 341 3.03 -22.85 24.48
CA VAL A 341 1.85 -22.76 23.61
C VAL A 341 0.94 -21.58 24.00
N ILE A 342 0.71 -21.38 25.29
CA ILE A 342 -0.07 -20.22 25.77
C ILE A 342 0.65 -18.92 25.44
N LYS A 343 1.98 -18.88 25.59
CA LYS A 343 2.80 -17.72 25.22
C LYS A 343 2.70 -17.44 23.73
N ASP A 344 2.92 -18.43 22.88
CA ASP A 344 2.92 -18.27 21.43
C ASP A 344 1.54 -17.90 20.91
N TYR A 345 0.47 -18.49 21.46
CA TYR A 345 -0.90 -18.08 21.12
C TYR A 345 -1.17 -16.62 21.54
N LYS A 346 -0.74 -16.21 22.74
CA LYS A 346 -0.86 -14.81 23.18
C LYS A 346 -0.01 -13.89 22.31
N LEU A 347 1.18 -14.32 21.89
CA LEU A 347 2.07 -13.58 21.01
C LEU A 347 1.43 -13.44 19.62
N PHE A 348 0.84 -14.52 19.09
CA PHE A 348 0.11 -14.54 17.83
C PHE A 348 -1.02 -13.51 17.83
N PHE A 349 -1.90 -13.53 18.84
CA PHE A 349 -2.95 -12.50 19.03
C PHE A 349 -2.42 -11.08 19.30
N ARG A 350 -1.15 -10.96 19.69
CA ARG A 350 -0.46 -9.69 19.94
C ARG A 350 0.51 -9.29 18.84
N ASP A 351 0.61 -10.04 17.74
CA ASP A 351 1.48 -9.69 16.63
C ASP A 351 0.62 -9.46 15.38
N PRO A 352 0.40 -8.20 14.98
CA PRO A 352 -0.47 -7.89 13.86
C PRO A 352 0.05 -8.45 12.52
N ALA A 353 1.37 -8.67 12.40
CA ALA A 353 1.95 -9.23 11.20
C ALA A 353 1.44 -10.66 10.92
N GLN A 354 1.32 -11.48 11.98
CA GLN A 354 0.91 -12.88 11.84
C GLN A 354 -0.57 -13.02 11.44
N TRP A 355 -1.46 -12.17 11.96
CA TRP A 355 -2.86 -12.16 11.53
C TRP A 355 -3.05 -11.67 10.10
N SER A 356 -2.28 -10.66 9.69
CA SER A 356 -2.34 -10.17 8.32
C SER A 356 -1.93 -11.25 7.30
N GLN A 357 -0.94 -12.08 7.65
CA GLN A 357 -0.50 -13.22 6.84
C GLN A 357 -1.53 -14.35 6.78
N LEU A 358 -2.17 -14.67 7.91
CA LEU A 358 -3.20 -15.72 7.96
C LEU A 358 -4.45 -15.29 7.19
N LEU A 359 -4.83 -14.01 7.27
CA LEU A 359 -5.95 -13.45 6.51
C LEU A 359 -5.63 -13.44 5.01
N LEU A 360 -4.40 -13.11 4.62
CA LEU A 360 -3.94 -13.23 3.23
C LEU A 360 -3.98 -14.67 2.71
N LEU A 361 -3.51 -15.64 3.51
CA LEU A 361 -3.60 -17.06 3.17
C LEU A 361 -5.07 -17.50 3.02
N GLY A 362 -5.95 -17.03 3.92
CA GLY A 362 -7.38 -17.26 3.83
C GLY A 362 -8.01 -16.65 2.58
N ALA A 363 -7.59 -15.44 2.20
CA ALA A 363 -8.03 -14.78 0.96
C ALA A 363 -7.69 -15.64 -0.25
N LEU A 364 -6.44 -16.10 -0.29
CA LEU A 364 -5.92 -16.93 -1.35
C LEU A 364 -6.67 -18.28 -1.41
N ALA A 365 -6.95 -18.89 -0.26
CA ALA A 365 -7.71 -20.12 -0.18
C ALA A 365 -9.15 -19.94 -0.71
N VAL A 366 -9.83 -18.84 -0.37
CA VAL A 366 -11.18 -18.54 -0.86
C VAL A 366 -11.16 -18.27 -2.37
N ILE A 367 -10.21 -17.48 -2.85
CA ILE A 367 -10.02 -17.22 -4.29
C ILE A 367 -9.76 -18.53 -5.03
N TYR A 368 -8.91 -19.40 -4.47
CA TYR A 368 -8.59 -20.70 -5.04
C TYR A 368 -9.79 -21.65 -5.07
N LEU A 369 -10.56 -21.73 -3.98
CA LEU A 369 -11.79 -22.52 -3.91
C LEU A 369 -12.83 -22.02 -4.92
N PHE A 370 -12.98 -20.70 -5.05
CA PHE A 370 -13.87 -20.09 -6.04
C PHE A 370 -13.38 -20.32 -7.48
N ASN A 371 -12.06 -20.25 -7.71
CA ASN A 371 -11.45 -20.55 -9.01
C ASN A 371 -11.72 -22.02 -9.41
N ILE A 372 -11.55 -22.96 -8.49
CA ILE A 372 -11.87 -24.39 -8.69
C ILE A 372 -13.35 -24.60 -8.99
N GLN A 373 -14.26 -23.91 -8.30
CA GLN A 373 -15.69 -24.02 -8.58
C GLN A 373 -16.08 -23.48 -9.96
N ASN A 374 -15.37 -22.48 -10.46
CA ASN A 374 -15.62 -21.84 -11.76
C ASN A 374 -14.77 -22.40 -12.91
N LEU A 375 -13.89 -23.36 -12.65
CA LEU A 375 -13.15 -24.06 -13.69
C LEU A 375 -14.17 -24.78 -14.59
N PRO A 376 -14.12 -24.60 -15.93
CA PRO A 376 -14.90 -25.41 -16.83
C PRO A 376 -14.39 -26.86 -16.76
N LEU A 377 -14.99 -27.64 -15.85
CA LEU A 377 -14.68 -29.04 -15.56
C LEU A 377 -14.89 -29.99 -16.76
N HIS A 378 -15.28 -29.46 -17.92
CA HIS A 378 -15.60 -30.19 -19.15
C HIS A 378 -14.53 -30.06 -20.24
N THR A 379 -13.35 -29.47 -19.96
CA THR A 379 -12.25 -29.48 -20.91
C THR A 379 -11.59 -30.87 -20.98
N LEU A 380 -11.45 -31.42 -22.21
CA LEU A 380 -10.85 -32.74 -22.47
C LEU A 380 -9.48 -32.94 -21.82
N PHE A 381 -8.73 -31.85 -21.62
CA PHE A 381 -7.42 -31.84 -20.96
C PHE A 381 -7.49 -32.31 -19.50
N LEU A 382 -8.48 -31.83 -18.73
CA LEU A 382 -8.62 -32.21 -17.31
C LEU A 382 -9.08 -33.66 -17.17
N LYS A 383 -9.93 -34.14 -18.09
CA LYS A 383 -10.38 -35.54 -18.14
C LYS A 383 -9.24 -36.51 -18.47
N ASN A 384 -8.39 -36.14 -19.43
CA ASN A 384 -7.18 -36.91 -19.76
C ASN A 384 -6.13 -36.84 -18.65
N PHE A 385 -5.95 -35.69 -18.00
CA PHE A 385 -5.02 -35.54 -16.88
C PHE A 385 -5.46 -36.35 -15.65
N ILE A 386 -6.74 -36.28 -15.27
CA ILE A 386 -7.31 -37.11 -14.19
C ILE A 386 -7.24 -38.59 -14.56
N SER A 387 -7.53 -38.96 -15.82
CA SER A 387 -7.37 -40.35 -16.28
C SER A 387 -5.92 -40.83 -16.24
N MET A 388 -4.94 -39.99 -16.57
CA MET A 388 -3.51 -40.33 -16.48
C MET A 388 -3.02 -40.42 -15.03
N VAL A 389 -3.49 -39.55 -14.14
CA VAL A 389 -3.19 -39.63 -12.71
C VAL A 389 -3.81 -40.89 -12.09
N ASN A 390 -5.02 -41.26 -12.50
CA ASN A 390 -5.70 -42.46 -12.04
C ASN A 390 -5.06 -43.75 -12.62
N LEU A 391 -4.53 -43.70 -13.85
CA LEU A 391 -3.71 -44.77 -14.44
C LEU A 391 -2.31 -44.87 -13.82
N GLY A 392 -1.80 -43.78 -13.23
CA GLY A 392 -0.49 -43.71 -12.57
C GLY A 392 -0.48 -44.10 -11.09
N SER A 393 -1.64 -44.41 -10.50
CA SER A 393 -1.77 -44.98 -9.16
C SER A 393 -1.90 -46.50 -9.26
N PRO A 394 -0.85 -47.29 -8.98
CA PRO A 394 -1.00 -48.75 -8.93
C PRO A 394 -1.67 -49.16 -7.61
N GLY A 395 -2.84 -49.79 -7.69
CA GLY A 395 -3.54 -50.50 -6.60
C GLY A 395 -4.69 -49.67 -5.99
N GLU A 396 -5.87 -50.23 -5.71
CA GLU A 396 -6.18 -51.60 -5.27
C GLU A 396 -7.47 -52.13 -5.93
N GLN A 397 -7.47 -53.45 -6.20
CA GLN A 397 -8.67 -54.27 -6.42
C GLN A 397 -9.43 -54.45 -5.11
#